data_AF-A0A419ANJ3-F1
#
_entry.id   AF-A0A419ANJ3-F1
#
_cell.length_a   1.000
_cell.length_b   1.000
_cell.length_c   1.000
_cell.angle_alpha   90.00
_cell.angle_beta   90.00
_cell.angle_gamma   90.00
#
_symmetry.space_group_name_H-M   'P 1'
#
loop_
_entity.id
_entity.type
_entity.pdbx_description
1 polymer ?
#
loop_
_entity_poly.entity_id
_entity_poly.type
_entity_poly.pdbx_seq_one_letter_code
_entity_poly.pdbx_strand_id
1 'polypeptide(L)'
;MDTSLIKDNVFELICDVIYQVNGTAPAKIKAQDSLIKDLAMDSVELVDFLIKLEGLGLVLERSQITSKLTVGQVAELMMVALKQ
;
A
#
# COMPACT_ATOMS: atom_id res chain seq x y z
N MET A 1 2.05 -20.36 -12.37
CA MET A 1 2.33 -18.91 -12.33
C MET A 1 3.43 -18.69 -11.31
N ASP A 2 4.50 -18.01 -11.71
CA ASP A 2 5.61 -17.69 -10.81
C ASP A 2 5.12 -16.70 -9.75
N THR A 3 5.15 -17.11 -8.49
CA THR A 3 4.69 -16.30 -7.36
C THR A 3 5.54 -15.05 -7.14
N SER A 4 6.78 -15.04 -7.64
CA SER A 4 7.65 -13.86 -7.55
C SER A 4 7.14 -12.72 -8.44
N LEU A 5 6.73 -13.03 -9.67
CA LEU A 5 6.24 -12.03 -10.62
C LEU A 5 4.95 -11.36 -10.13
N ILE A 6 4.06 -12.14 -9.51
CA ILE A 6 2.82 -11.59 -8.90
C ILE A 6 3.17 -10.69 -7.72
N LYS A 7 4.17 -11.06 -6.92
CA LYS A 7 4.61 -10.28 -5.76
C LYS A 7 5.12 -8.90 -6.18
N ASP A 8 5.97 -8.86 -7.20
CA ASP A 8 6.57 -7.64 -7.71
C ASP A 8 5.50 -6.72 -8.32
N ASN A 9 4.59 -7.28 -9.13
CA ASN A 9 3.48 -6.52 -9.72
C ASN A 9 2.55 -5.88 -8.66
N VAL A 10 2.24 -6.61 -7.58
CA VAL A 10 1.40 -6.06 -6.51
C VAL A 10 2.13 -4.96 -5.75
N PHE A 11 3.42 -5.13 -5.47
CA PHE A 11 4.21 -4.09 -4.81
C PHE A 11 4.29 -2.81 -5.66
N GLU A 12 4.56 -2.94 -6.96
CA GLU A 12 4.55 -1.81 -7.90
C GLU A 12 3.20 -1.09 -7.93
N LEU A 13 2.09 -1.85 -7.97
CA LEU A 13 0.75 -1.28 -7.90
C LEU A 13 0.54 -0.46 -6.62
N ILE A 14 0.94 -0.98 -5.44
CA ILE A 14 0.81 -0.23 -4.19
C ILE A 14 1.67 1.04 -4.21
N CYS A 15 2.89 0.98 -4.74
CA CYS A 15 3.75 2.16 -4.89
C CYS A 15 3.13 3.22 -5.80
N ASP A 16 2.49 2.82 -6.90
CA ASP A 16 1.78 3.75 -7.79
C ASP A 16 0.59 4.42 -7.11
N VAL A 17 -0.17 3.66 -6.31
CA VAL A 17 -1.28 4.21 -5.52
C VAL A 17 -0.76 5.24 -4.51
N ILE A 18 0.33 4.94 -3.80
CA ILE A 18 0.96 5.90 -2.87
C ILE A 18 1.41 7.15 -3.61
N TYR A 19 2.07 7.00 -4.76
CA TYR A 19 2.51 8.13 -5.59
C TYR A 19 1.35 9.04 -5.99
N GLN A 20 0.20 8.47 -6.38
CA GLN A 20 -0.99 9.26 -6.75
C GLN A 20 -1.57 10.06 -5.58
N VAL A 21 -1.36 9.60 -4.35
CA VAL A 21 -1.94 10.21 -3.14
C VAL A 21 -1.02 11.29 -2.56
N ASN A 22 0.27 10.98 -2.38
CA ASN A 22 1.20 11.85 -1.65
C ASN A 22 2.37 12.38 -2.51
N GLY A 23 2.41 12.02 -3.80
CA GLY A 23 3.45 12.45 -4.74
C GLY A 23 4.83 11.80 -4.55
N THR A 24 4.99 10.84 -3.63
CA THR A 24 6.26 10.14 -3.43
C THR A 24 6.55 9.25 -4.63
N ALA A 25 7.62 9.56 -5.37
CA ALA A 25 7.99 8.79 -6.56
C ALA A 25 8.16 7.29 -6.23
N PRO A 26 7.63 6.35 -7.04
CA PRO A 26 7.70 4.90 -6.76
C PRO A 26 9.11 4.38 -6.48
N ALA A 27 10.11 4.90 -7.19
CA ALA A 27 11.53 4.54 -7.01
C ALA A 27 12.12 4.92 -5.63
N LYS A 28 11.43 5.76 -4.85
CA LYS A 28 11.83 6.16 -3.49
C LYS A 28 11.12 5.37 -2.40
N ILE A 29 10.07 4.61 -2.74
CA ILE A 29 9.26 3.85 -1.80
C ILE A 29 9.91 2.49 -1.57
N LYS A 30 10.01 2.08 -0.30
CA LYS A 30 10.55 0.78 0.11
C LYS A 30 9.50 -0.01 0.89
N ALA A 31 9.60 -1.33 0.85
CA ALA A 31 8.67 -2.22 1.53
C ALA A 31 8.61 -2.01 3.06
N GLN A 32 9.70 -1.58 3.68
CA GLN A 32 9.78 -1.29 5.10
C GLN A 32 9.25 0.09 5.50
N ASP A 33 8.99 0.99 4.54
CA ASP A 33 8.56 2.34 4.85
C ASP A 33 7.17 2.31 5.50
N SER A 34 7.06 2.95 6.66
CA SER A 34 5.80 3.20 7.34
C SER A 34 5.01 4.27 6.59
N LEU A 35 3.71 4.02 6.36
CA LEU A 35 2.82 4.99 5.72
C LEU A 35 2.81 6.34 6.46
N ILE A 36 2.91 6.31 7.80
CA ILE A 36 2.81 7.52 8.64
C ILE A 36 4.19 8.08 8.98
N LYS A 37 5.16 7.23 9.37
CA LYS A 37 6.45 7.74 9.87
C LYS A 37 7.43 8.10 8.77
N ASP A 38 7.51 7.27 7.74
CA ASP A 38 8.54 7.39 6.71
C ASP A 38 8.01 8.10 5.47
N LEU A 39 6.78 7.76 5.05
CA LEU A 39 6.08 8.42 3.94
C LEU A 39 5.29 9.67 4.36
N ALA A 40 5.26 9.96 5.67
CA ALA A 40 4.65 11.15 6.25
C ALA A 40 3.20 11.42 5.80
N MET A 41 2.43 10.37 5.48
CA MET A 41 1.06 10.55 4.99
C MET A 41 0.17 11.16 6.07
N ASP A 42 -0.52 12.23 5.72
CA ASP A 42 -1.48 12.86 6.60
C ASP A 42 -2.82 12.10 6.65
N SER A 43 -3.74 12.53 7.50
CA SER A 43 -5.04 11.86 7.64
C SER A 43 -5.91 11.88 6.38
N VAL A 44 -5.78 12.90 5.53
CA VAL A 44 -6.54 13.03 4.28
C VAL A 44 -5.94 12.12 3.22
N GLU A 45 -4.62 12.13 3.08
CA GLU A 45 -3.87 11.23 2.21
C GLU A 45 -4.12 9.77 2.59
N LEU A 46 -4.09 9.43 3.87
CA LEU A 46 -4.42 8.08 4.33
C LEU A 46 -5.85 7.67 3.94
N VAL A 47 -6.82 8.57 4.02
CA VAL A 47 -8.20 8.26 3.61
C VAL A 47 -8.29 8.05 2.09
N ASP A 48 -7.66 8.91 1.29
CA ASP A 48 -7.64 8.74 -0.18
C ASP A 48 -6.94 7.44 -0.60
N PHE A 49 -5.85 7.09 0.10
CA PHE A 49 -5.17 5.82 -0.07
C PHE A 49 -6.08 4.62 0.19
N LEU A 50 -6.85 4.62 1.29
CA LEU A 50 -7.80 3.56 1.58
C LEU A 50 -8.88 3.44 0.50
N ILE A 51 -9.45 4.55 0.05
CA ILE A 51 -10.48 4.57 -0.99
C ILE A 51 -9.93 3.94 -2.28
N LYS A 52 -8.68 4.24 -2.64
CA LYS A 52 -8.02 3.63 -3.81
C LYS A 52 -7.76 2.13 -3.61
N LEU A 53 -7.35 1.69 -2.42
CA LEU A 53 -7.17 0.26 -2.11
C LEU A 53 -8.50 -0.50 -2.18
N GLU A 54 -9.59 0.09 -1.68
CA GLU A 54 -10.93 -0.49 -1.76
C GLU A 54 -11.37 -0.68 -3.21
N GLY A 55 -11.07 0.29 -4.08
CA GLY A 55 -11.30 0.18 -5.53
C GLY A 55 -10.49 -0.94 -6.21
N LEU A 56 -9.41 -1.39 -5.59
CA LEU A 56 -8.61 -2.54 -6.01
C LEU A 56 -9.05 -3.86 -5.35
N GLY A 57 -10.04 -3.83 -4.46
CA GLY A 57 -10.55 -5.02 -3.76
C GLY A 57 -9.89 -5.30 -2.40
N LEU A 58 -9.06 -4.38 -1.88
CA LEU A 58 -8.50 -4.48 -0.54
C LEU A 58 -9.18 -3.48 0.40
N VAL A 59 -9.98 -4.01 1.34
CA VAL A 59 -10.57 -3.21 2.42
C VAL A 59 -9.68 -3.34 3.67
N LEU A 60 -9.08 -2.23 4.10
CA LEU A 60 -8.34 -2.16 5.36
C LEU A 60 -9.19 -1.47 6.41
N GLU A 61 -9.31 -2.08 7.59
CA GLU A 61 -9.97 -1.41 8.70
C GLU A 61 -9.09 -0.29 9.25
N ARG A 62 -9.72 0.80 9.69
CA ARG A 62 -9.02 1.93 10.33
C ARG A 62 -8.15 1.48 11.52
N SER A 63 -8.55 0.42 12.22
CA SER A 63 -7.80 -0.18 13.34
C SER A 63 -6.43 -0.74 12.92
N GLN A 64 -6.28 -1.15 11.65
CA GLN A 64 -5.04 -1.70 11.08
C GLN A 64 -4.07 -0.58 10.66
N ILE A 65 -4.56 0.65 10.50
CA ILE A 65 -3.76 1.81 10.11
C ILE A 65 -3.07 2.35 11.35
N THR A 66 -1.89 1.81 11.60
CA THR A 66 -1.03 2.24 12.69
C THR A 66 0.21 2.91 12.15
N SER A 67 0.94 3.64 13.00
CA SER A 67 2.24 4.22 12.64
C SER A 67 3.32 3.16 12.29
N LYS A 68 2.99 1.87 12.39
CA LYS A 68 3.86 0.74 12.09
C LYS A 68 3.45 0.00 10.81
N LEU A 69 2.32 0.34 10.20
CA LEU A 69 1.86 -0.28 8.97
C LEU A 69 2.81 0.11 7.83
N THR A 70 3.47 -0.88 7.21
CA THR A 70 4.44 -0.64 6.14
C THR A 70 3.86 -0.94 4.76
N VAL A 71 4.47 -0.38 3.71
CA VAL A 71 4.09 -0.62 2.32
C VAL A 71 4.09 -2.12 1.98
N GLY A 72 5.12 -2.85 2.43
CA GLY A 72 5.25 -4.29 2.23
C GLY A 72 4.11 -5.08 2.88
N GLN A 73 3.68 -4.68 4.07
CA GLN A 73 2.53 -5.31 4.73
C GLN A 73 1.22 -5.07 3.95
N VAL A 74 1.02 -3.86 3.42
CA VAL A 74 -0.13 -3.59 2.54
C VAL A 74 -0.10 -4.47 1.29
N ALA A 75 1.06 -4.59 0.64
CA ALA A 75 1.23 -5.44 -0.53
C ALA A 75 0.95 -6.92 -0.20
N GLU A 76 1.40 -7.41 0.94
CA GLU A 76 1.11 -8.78 1.41
C GLU A 76 -0.39 -9.00 1.64
N LEU A 77 -1.08 -8.04 2.26
CA LEU A 77 -2.53 -8.10 2.45
C LEU A 77 -3.27 -8.13 1.11
N MET A 78 -2.83 -7.33 0.14
CA MET A 78 -3.37 -7.32 -1.22
C MET A 78 -3.17 -8.67 -1.92
N MET A 79 -2.00 -9.29 -1.80
CA MET A 79 -1.75 -10.63 -2.35
C MET A 79 -2.65 -11.70 -1.72
N VAL A 80 -2.99 -11.57 -0.45
CA VAL A 80 -3.93 -12.48 0.22
C VAL A 80 -5.36 -12.24 -0.27
N ALA A 81 -5.76 -10.99 -0.48
CA ALA A 81 -7.07 -10.64 -1.02
C ALA A 81 -7.27 -11.15 -2.45
N LEU A 82 -6.25 -11.05 -3.31
CA LEU A 82 -6.30 -11.52 -4.71
C LEU A 82 -6.33 -13.05 -4.89
N LYS A 83 -6.06 -13.82 -3.83
CA LYS A 83 -6.08 -15.29 -3.86
C LYS A 83 -7.42 -15.90 -3.44
N GLN A 84 -8.36 -15.08 -2.97
CA GLN A 84 -9.71 -15.48 -2.58
C GLN A 84 -10.65 -15.42 -3.77
#